data_AF-A0A0G1TPK7-F1
#
_entry.id   AF-A0A0G1TPK7-F1
#
_cell.length_a   1.000
_cell.length_b   1.000
_cell.length_c   1.000
_cell.angle_alpha   90.00
_cell.angle_beta   90.00
_cell.angle_gamma   90.00
#
_symmetry.space_group_name_H-M   'P 1'
#
loop_
_entity.id
_entity.type
_entity.pdbx_description
1 polymer ?
#
loop_
_entity_poly.entity_id
_entity_poly.type
_entity_poly.pdbx_seq_one_letter_code
_entity_poly.pdbx_strand_id
1 'polypeptide(L)'
;MFGVHDIILQLEAAMRYLIDGINPYRATYFGTHMEAWRYAELGRDAVNPALYHFVMPPWYLLFSFFFYPFVKIFGFFDGRLPLLFTFFGTLTLLAVWIKDYQKKILALIIVAFHPVMFDYLLEGRSDHFAFFWLLFALFLWQRKKIVLAAAVYALALLSKQTIWLSLPFVFLYVWKDVMRQSVTRIVLVISALLGTLALVLGPFLVWDARSYWESTVVFLQGTTPVSYPVAGYGWGMVLYQLGVIKDIHAYYPFVYWQAAIGIPTLWFLIRWFQAKISAGRLLISYGVFLFVFWYFSRYFHNSHLGYISLVLGTGYLVDDAT
;
A
#
# COMPACT_ATOMS: atom_id res chain seq x y z
N MET A 1 -1.89 25.32 -9.09
CA MET A 1 -1.38 24.22 -8.25
C MET A 1 -1.53 22.96 -9.09
N PHE A 2 -0.43 22.34 -9.50
CA PHE A 2 -0.47 21.10 -10.28
C PHE A 2 -1.24 20.08 -9.45
N GLY A 3 -2.31 19.49 -9.97
CA GLY A 3 -3.14 18.50 -9.26
C GLY A 3 -2.36 17.22 -8.97
N VAL A 4 -1.36 17.33 -8.09
CA VAL A 4 -0.34 16.35 -7.74
C VAL A 4 -0.20 16.38 -6.22
N HIS A 5 -0.16 15.19 -5.63
CA HIS A 5 -0.03 14.97 -4.20
C HIS A 5 1.43 15.08 -3.76
N ASP A 6 1.67 15.48 -2.51
CA ASP A 6 3.02 15.65 -1.94
C ASP A 6 3.92 14.42 -2.09
N ILE A 7 3.34 13.21 -2.05
CA ILE A 7 4.03 11.92 -2.17
C ILE A 7 4.80 11.78 -3.49
N ILE A 8 4.32 12.35 -4.60
CA ILE A 8 5.05 12.34 -5.87
C ILE A 8 6.25 13.28 -5.82
N LEU A 9 6.06 14.47 -5.27
CA LEU A 9 7.15 15.43 -5.10
C LEU A 9 8.23 14.85 -4.18
N GLN A 10 7.81 14.15 -3.14
CA GLN A 10 8.70 13.45 -2.22
C GLN A 10 9.43 12.28 -2.90
N LEU A 11 8.72 11.48 -3.71
CA LEU A 11 9.30 10.37 -4.48
C LEU A 11 10.39 10.88 -5.43
N GLU A 12 10.13 11.95 -6.17
CA GLU A 12 11.10 12.54 -7.10
C GLU A 12 12.33 13.10 -6.36
N ALA A 13 12.13 13.76 -5.21
CA ALA A 13 13.23 14.19 -4.37
C ALA A 13 14.05 13.00 -3.82
N ALA A 14 13.38 11.93 -3.39
CA ALA A 14 14.04 10.72 -2.91
C ALA A 14 14.84 10.01 -4.00
N MET A 15 14.36 10.03 -5.26
CA MET A 15 15.13 9.52 -6.40
C MET A 15 16.42 10.31 -6.60
N ARG A 16 16.37 11.65 -6.49
CA ARG A 16 17.58 12.49 -6.57
C ARG A 16 18.54 12.20 -5.42
N TYR A 17 18.03 12.06 -4.20
CA TYR A 17 18.84 11.65 -3.07
C TYR A 17 19.58 10.33 -3.32
N LEU A 18 18.92 9.31 -3.88
CA LEU A 18 19.60 8.06 -4.22
C LEU A 18 20.69 8.24 -5.29
N ILE A 19 20.46 9.08 -6.30
CA ILE A 19 21.46 9.41 -7.32
C ILE A 19 22.69 10.08 -6.67
N ASP A 20 22.45 10.95 -5.70
CA ASP A 20 23.48 11.73 -5.00
C ASP A 20 24.13 10.97 -3.83
N GLY A 21 23.76 9.70 -3.60
CA GLY A 21 24.27 8.91 -2.48
C GLY A 21 23.78 9.36 -1.10
N ILE A 22 22.62 10.04 -1.04
CA ILE A 22 21.94 10.47 0.17
C ILE A 22 20.86 9.44 0.53
N ASN A 23 20.83 9.01 1.79
CA ASN A 23 19.81 8.07 2.27
C ASN A 23 18.44 8.79 2.40
N PRO A 24 17.41 8.41 1.62
CA PRO A 24 16.12 9.10 1.62
C PRO A 24 15.34 8.94 2.93
N TYR A 25 15.57 7.87 3.69
CA TYR A 25 14.87 7.63 4.96
C TYR A 25 15.46 8.42 6.13
N ARG A 26 16.68 8.95 5.98
CA ARG A 26 17.38 9.77 6.98
C ARG A 26 17.30 11.27 6.67
N ALA A 27 17.23 11.62 5.38
CA ALA A 27 17.18 13.00 4.94
C ALA A 27 15.82 13.66 5.25
N THR A 28 15.83 14.98 5.42
CA THR A 28 14.62 15.80 5.37
C THR A 28 14.40 16.32 3.96
N TYR A 29 13.18 16.72 3.65
CA TYR A 29 12.75 17.20 2.33
C TYR A 29 12.56 18.72 2.28
N PHE A 30 13.04 19.44 3.30
CA PHE A 30 13.15 20.90 3.26
C PHE A 30 14.09 21.35 2.14
N GLY A 31 13.79 22.48 1.51
CA GLY A 31 14.50 23.01 0.35
C GLY A 31 14.20 22.29 -0.97
N THR A 32 13.32 21.27 -0.96
CA THR A 32 12.87 20.60 -2.19
C THR A 32 11.55 21.19 -2.69
N HIS A 33 11.14 20.87 -3.92
CA HIS A 33 9.84 21.29 -4.44
C HIS A 33 8.64 20.79 -3.61
N MET A 34 8.82 19.74 -2.80
CA MET A 34 7.80 19.24 -1.88
C MET A 34 7.41 20.29 -0.83
N GLU A 35 8.35 21.13 -0.39
CA GLU A 35 8.10 22.16 0.63
C GLU A 35 7.08 23.21 0.17
N ALA A 36 6.99 23.46 -1.14
CA ALA A 36 6.00 24.37 -1.71
C ALA A 36 4.57 23.80 -1.75
N TRP A 37 4.38 22.51 -1.44
CA TRP A 37 3.07 21.88 -1.43
C TRP A 37 2.27 22.34 -0.19
N ARG A 38 1.12 22.97 -0.43
CA ARG A 38 0.30 23.53 0.65
C ARG A 38 -0.39 22.43 1.45
N TYR A 39 0.06 22.24 2.68
CA TYR A 39 -0.52 21.34 3.65
C TYR A 39 -1.35 22.12 4.67
N ALA A 40 -2.48 21.54 5.07
CA ALA A 40 -3.38 22.15 6.03
C ALA A 40 -3.88 21.13 7.05
N GLU A 41 -3.96 21.55 8.30
CA GLU A 41 -4.51 20.79 9.40
C GLU A 41 -5.71 21.55 9.96
N LEU A 42 -6.86 20.86 10.07
CA LEU A 42 -8.10 21.47 10.58
C LEU A 42 -8.48 22.78 9.85
N GLY A 43 -8.17 22.89 8.56
CA GLY A 43 -8.47 24.05 7.73
C GLY A 43 -7.50 25.24 7.91
N ARG A 44 -6.36 25.04 8.58
CA ARG A 44 -5.31 26.05 8.76
C ARG A 44 -4.02 25.60 8.10
N ASP A 45 -3.29 26.53 7.50
CA ASP A 45 -1.96 26.25 6.94
C ASP A 45 -1.03 25.70 8.02
N ALA A 46 -0.33 24.61 7.69
CA ALA A 46 0.58 23.92 8.59
C ALA A 46 1.81 23.43 7.83
N VAL A 47 2.91 23.19 8.55
CA VAL A 47 4.10 22.56 7.95
C VAL A 47 3.75 21.13 7.60
N ASN A 48 4.02 20.72 6.35
CA ASN A 48 3.75 19.36 5.93
C ASN A 48 4.62 18.37 6.72
N PRO A 49 4.03 17.48 7.55
CA PRO A 49 4.80 16.52 8.35
C PRO A 49 5.55 15.50 7.48
N ALA A 50 5.14 15.30 6.22
CA ALA A 50 5.86 14.45 5.28
C ALA A 50 7.24 15.04 4.89
N LEU A 51 7.54 16.31 5.19
CA LEU A 51 8.89 16.87 4.96
C LEU A 51 9.97 16.22 5.84
N TYR A 52 9.59 15.55 6.92
CA TYR A 52 10.53 14.97 7.87
C TYR A 52 10.87 13.50 7.59
N HIS A 53 9.98 12.77 6.91
CA HIS A 53 10.07 11.32 6.81
C HIS A 53 9.63 10.81 5.44
N PHE A 54 10.48 9.99 4.81
CA PHE A 54 10.11 9.23 3.62
C PHE A 54 9.29 7.99 4.00
N VAL A 55 7.97 8.08 3.83
CA VAL A 55 7.03 7.07 4.35
C VAL A 55 6.85 5.84 3.46
N MET A 56 7.36 5.88 2.23
CA MET A 56 7.17 4.82 1.25
C MET A 56 8.22 3.72 1.41
N PRO A 57 7.81 2.44 1.46
CA PRO A 57 8.72 1.32 1.31
C PRO A 57 9.46 1.34 -0.05
N PRO A 58 10.62 0.66 -0.15
CA PRO A 58 11.60 0.95 -1.21
C PRO A 58 11.17 0.54 -2.61
N TRP A 59 10.17 -0.35 -2.76
CA TRP A 59 9.84 -0.87 -4.08
C TRP A 59 9.30 0.22 -5.01
N TYR A 60 8.45 1.13 -4.53
CA TYR A 60 7.94 2.19 -5.39
C TYR A 60 9.06 3.16 -5.81
N LEU A 61 9.96 3.49 -4.89
CA LEU A 61 11.16 4.28 -5.18
C LEU A 61 12.05 3.62 -6.25
N LEU A 62 12.43 2.35 -6.05
CA LEU A 62 13.30 1.65 -7.00
C LEU A 62 12.62 1.40 -8.34
N PHE A 63 11.34 1.05 -8.35
CA PHE A 63 10.59 0.81 -9.57
C PHE A 63 10.45 2.07 -10.44
N SER A 64 10.47 3.25 -9.81
CA SER A 64 10.44 4.54 -10.53
C SER A 64 11.67 4.74 -11.41
N PHE A 65 12.82 4.14 -11.09
CA PHE A 65 14.02 4.21 -11.93
C PHE A 65 13.89 3.50 -13.28
N PHE A 66 12.98 2.53 -13.43
CA PHE A 66 12.70 1.94 -14.76
C PHE A 66 12.15 2.97 -15.76
N PHE A 67 11.58 4.06 -15.26
CA PHE A 67 11.02 5.16 -16.06
C PHE A 67 11.95 6.39 -16.10
N TYR A 68 13.03 6.39 -15.32
CA TYR A 68 13.97 7.51 -15.32
C TYR A 68 14.62 7.80 -16.69
N PRO A 69 14.91 6.80 -17.56
CA PRO A 69 15.42 7.08 -18.91
C PRO A 69 14.52 7.98 -19.76
N PHE A 70 13.21 8.09 -19.47
CA PHE A 70 12.30 8.98 -20.18
C PHE A 70 12.65 10.46 -20.02
N VAL A 71 13.42 10.84 -19.00
CA VAL A 71 13.99 12.21 -18.86
C VAL A 71 14.79 12.60 -20.09
N LYS A 72 15.56 11.67 -20.66
CA LYS A 72 16.37 11.94 -21.86
C LYS A 72 15.51 12.18 -23.10
N ILE A 73 14.28 11.66 -23.12
CA ILE A 73 13.37 11.72 -24.27
C ILE A 73 12.48 12.97 -24.18
N PHE A 74 11.89 13.22 -23.00
CA PHE A 74 10.89 14.27 -22.82
C PHE A 74 11.43 15.52 -22.12
N GLY A 75 12.66 15.48 -21.59
CA GLY A 75 13.27 16.58 -20.84
C GLY A 75 12.80 16.68 -19.38
N PHE A 76 11.88 15.82 -18.93
CA PHE A 76 11.39 15.76 -17.56
C PHE A 76 11.06 14.33 -17.12
N PHE A 77 11.00 14.12 -15.80
CA PHE A 77 10.46 12.92 -15.18
C PHE A 77 9.13 13.27 -14.52
N ASP A 78 8.20 12.32 -14.47
CA ASP A 78 6.97 12.44 -13.71
C ASP A 78 6.79 11.17 -12.87
N GLY A 79 6.75 11.32 -11.55
CA GLY A 79 6.62 10.20 -10.60
C GLY A 79 5.30 9.42 -10.72
N ARG A 80 4.35 9.87 -11.56
CA ARG A 80 3.11 9.16 -11.88
C ARG A 80 3.26 8.11 -12.99
N LEU A 81 4.36 8.10 -13.75
CA LEU A 81 4.59 7.10 -14.81
C LEU A 81 4.50 5.65 -14.29
N PRO A 82 5.12 5.29 -13.15
CA PRO A 82 4.92 3.98 -12.53
C PRO A 82 3.46 3.67 -12.20
N LEU A 83 2.68 4.67 -11.78
CA LEU A 83 1.27 4.47 -11.43
C LEU A 83 0.44 4.17 -12.67
N LEU A 84 0.66 4.91 -13.76
CA LEU A 84 0.04 4.63 -15.06
C LEU A 84 0.38 3.21 -15.54
N PHE A 85 1.65 2.79 -15.40
CA PHE A 85 2.04 1.42 -15.71
C PHE A 85 1.25 0.41 -14.87
N THR A 86 1.17 0.58 -13.55
CA THR A 86 0.41 -0.34 -12.69
C THR A 86 -1.10 -0.28 -12.94
N PHE A 87 -1.62 0.85 -13.38
CA PHE A 87 -3.02 1.02 -13.77
C PHE A 87 -3.37 0.22 -15.01
N PHE A 88 -2.67 0.44 -16.13
CA PHE A 88 -2.88 -0.35 -17.33
C PHE A 88 -2.53 -1.83 -17.12
N GLY A 89 -1.53 -2.11 -16.27
CA GLY A 89 -1.21 -3.45 -15.79
C GLY A 89 -2.39 -4.11 -15.08
N THR A 90 -3.06 -3.39 -14.17
CA THR A 90 -4.24 -3.90 -13.45
C THR A 90 -5.39 -4.19 -14.40
N LEU A 91 -5.70 -3.28 -15.33
CA LEU A 91 -6.73 -3.50 -16.34
C LEU A 91 -6.43 -4.73 -17.21
N THR A 92 -5.18 -4.87 -17.65
CA THR A 92 -4.73 -6.01 -18.44
C THR A 92 -4.86 -7.31 -17.64
N LEU A 93 -4.43 -7.31 -16.37
CA LEU A 93 -4.55 -8.47 -15.50
C LEU A 93 -6.01 -8.89 -15.35
N LEU A 94 -6.92 -7.96 -15.05
CA LEU A 94 -8.34 -8.26 -14.89
C LEU A 94 -8.96 -8.79 -16.20
N ALA A 95 -8.61 -8.21 -17.34
CA ALA A 95 -9.10 -8.63 -18.66
C ALA A 95 -8.73 -10.09 -19.00
N VAL A 96 -7.54 -10.53 -18.56
CA VAL A 96 -7.01 -11.88 -18.81
C VAL A 96 -7.38 -12.87 -17.69
N TRP A 97 -7.63 -12.37 -16.48
CA TRP A 97 -7.95 -13.18 -15.31
C TRP A 97 -9.43 -13.58 -15.29
N ILE A 98 -10.34 -12.62 -15.45
CA ILE A 98 -11.78 -12.88 -15.35
C ILE A 98 -12.26 -13.49 -16.67
N LYS A 99 -12.83 -14.70 -16.61
CA LYS A 99 -13.30 -15.40 -17.83
C LYS A 99 -14.69 -14.94 -18.26
N ASP A 100 -15.59 -14.77 -17.29
CA ASP A 100 -16.95 -14.32 -17.53
C ASP A 100 -16.95 -12.92 -18.16
N TYR A 101 -17.61 -12.78 -19.30
CA TYR A 101 -17.57 -11.55 -20.09
C TYR A 101 -18.21 -10.36 -19.33
N GLN A 102 -19.35 -10.57 -18.69
CA GLN A 102 -20.06 -9.49 -18.00
C GLN A 102 -19.26 -9.01 -16.78
N LYS A 103 -18.75 -9.94 -15.96
CA LYS A 103 -17.90 -9.61 -14.81
C LYS A 103 -16.59 -8.96 -15.23
N LYS A 104 -16.01 -9.39 -16.35
CA LYS A 104 -14.80 -8.77 -16.91
C LYS A 104 -15.07 -7.32 -17.27
N ILE A 105 -16.09 -7.04 -18.08
CA ILE A 105 -16.44 -5.67 -18.47
C ILE A 105 -16.75 -4.83 -17.23
N LEU A 106 -17.51 -5.37 -16.28
CA LEU A 106 -17.82 -4.68 -15.04
C LEU A 106 -16.56 -4.37 -14.20
N ALA A 107 -15.62 -5.30 -14.11
CA ALA A 107 -14.35 -5.08 -13.41
C ALA A 107 -13.49 -4.01 -14.09
N LEU A 108 -13.41 -4.03 -15.42
CA LEU A 108 -12.70 -3.02 -16.18
C LEU A 108 -13.33 -1.63 -15.99
N ILE A 109 -14.65 -1.52 -16.03
CA ILE A 109 -15.36 -0.26 -15.78
C ILE A 109 -15.12 0.23 -14.35
N ILE A 110 -15.31 -0.64 -13.35
CA ILE A 110 -15.14 -0.27 -11.93
C ILE A 110 -13.73 0.19 -11.64
N VAL A 111 -12.70 -0.46 -12.20
CA VAL A 111 -11.31 -0.06 -11.96
C VAL A 111 -10.93 1.17 -12.78
N ALA A 112 -11.29 1.23 -14.06
CA ALA A 112 -10.90 2.33 -14.95
C ALA A 112 -11.60 3.65 -14.60
N PHE A 113 -12.87 3.57 -14.20
CA PHE A 113 -13.71 4.72 -13.88
C PHE A 113 -14.11 4.74 -12.41
N HIS A 114 -13.24 4.21 -11.54
CA HIS A 114 -13.50 4.24 -10.10
C HIS A 114 -13.62 5.71 -9.65
N PRO A 115 -14.77 6.16 -9.14
CA PRO A 115 -15.07 7.59 -8.98
C PRO A 115 -14.09 8.31 -8.06
N VAL A 116 -13.49 7.56 -7.13
CA VAL A 116 -12.55 8.08 -6.13
C VAL A 116 -11.09 7.76 -6.46
N MET A 117 -10.82 6.58 -7.03
CA MET A 117 -9.43 6.12 -7.20
C MET A 117 -8.80 6.66 -8.48
N PHE A 118 -9.62 7.02 -9.47
CA PHE A 118 -9.14 7.65 -10.69
C PHE A 118 -8.47 8.99 -10.39
N ASP A 119 -9.12 9.86 -9.61
CA ASP A 119 -8.54 11.14 -9.22
C ASP A 119 -7.25 10.96 -8.40
N TYR A 120 -7.24 10.02 -7.46
CA TYR A 120 -6.04 9.74 -6.66
C TYR A 120 -4.89 9.16 -7.47
N LEU A 121 -5.17 8.39 -8.52
CA LEU A 121 -4.16 7.94 -9.47
C LEU A 121 -3.54 9.14 -10.20
N LEU A 122 -4.36 10.08 -10.67
CA LEU A 122 -3.92 11.28 -11.40
C LEU A 122 -3.16 12.26 -10.50
N GLU A 123 -3.57 12.39 -9.24
CA GLU A 123 -2.83 13.10 -8.19
C GLU A 123 -1.51 12.41 -7.84
N GLY A 124 -1.39 11.10 -8.11
CA GLY A 124 -0.18 10.33 -7.88
C GLY A 124 -0.08 9.66 -6.51
N ARG A 125 -1.21 9.37 -5.87
CA ARG A 125 -1.21 8.59 -4.62
C ARG A 125 -0.82 7.14 -4.89
N SER A 126 -0.01 6.58 -4.01
CA SER A 126 0.65 5.27 -4.18
C SER A 126 -0.25 4.04 -4.01
N ASP A 127 -1.52 4.23 -3.62
CA ASP A 127 -2.44 3.14 -3.28
C ASP A 127 -2.62 2.12 -4.40
N HIS A 128 -2.75 2.60 -5.64
CA HIS A 128 -2.92 1.73 -6.80
C HIS A 128 -1.66 0.90 -7.11
N PHE A 129 -0.47 1.43 -6.83
CA PHE A 129 0.80 0.72 -7.01
C PHE A 129 0.81 -0.58 -6.21
N ALA A 130 0.49 -0.50 -4.91
CA ALA A 130 0.43 -1.65 -4.02
C ALA A 130 -0.67 -2.64 -4.41
N PHE A 131 -1.81 -2.14 -4.90
CA PHE A 131 -2.92 -2.97 -5.36
C PHE A 131 -2.53 -3.87 -6.53
N PHE A 132 -1.87 -3.31 -7.55
CA PHE A 132 -1.43 -4.04 -8.73
C PHE A 132 -0.55 -5.25 -8.36
N TRP A 133 0.48 -5.04 -7.53
CA TRP A 133 1.41 -6.12 -7.15
C TRP A 133 0.72 -7.23 -6.34
N LEU A 134 -0.23 -6.88 -5.47
CA LEU A 134 -1.06 -7.87 -4.76
C LEU A 134 -1.90 -8.70 -5.74
N LEU A 135 -2.62 -8.06 -6.67
CA LEU A 135 -3.42 -8.76 -7.67
C LEU A 135 -2.55 -9.65 -8.58
N PHE A 136 -1.37 -9.15 -8.98
CA PHE A 136 -0.47 -9.89 -9.84
C PHE A 136 0.05 -11.17 -9.16
N ALA A 137 0.39 -11.09 -7.87
CA ALA A 137 0.77 -12.27 -7.08
C ALA A 137 -0.37 -13.30 -7.03
N LEU A 138 -1.60 -12.87 -6.73
CA LEU A 138 -2.78 -13.72 -6.69
C LEU A 138 -3.04 -14.40 -8.04
N PHE A 139 -2.96 -13.65 -9.15
CA PHE A 139 -3.08 -14.17 -10.50
C PHE A 139 -2.03 -15.26 -10.79
N LEU A 140 -0.76 -15.01 -10.45
CA LEU A 140 0.32 -15.97 -10.67
C LEU A 140 0.17 -17.24 -9.82
N TRP A 141 -0.29 -17.12 -8.57
CA TRP A 141 -0.59 -18.29 -7.73
C TRP A 141 -1.69 -19.16 -8.33
N GLN A 142 -2.75 -18.56 -8.89
CA GLN A 142 -3.79 -19.33 -9.59
C GLN A 142 -3.25 -20.06 -10.83
N ARG A 143 -2.27 -19.47 -11.52
CA ARG A 143 -1.55 -20.10 -12.64
C ARG A 143 -0.46 -21.08 -12.20
N LYS A 144 -0.40 -21.40 -10.89
CA LYS A 144 0.59 -22.31 -10.27
C LYS A 144 2.05 -21.88 -10.49
N LYS A 145 2.30 -20.60 -10.79
CA LYS A 145 3.65 -20.00 -10.90
C LYS A 145 4.15 -19.60 -9.51
N ILE A 146 4.32 -20.60 -8.65
CA ILE A 146 4.46 -20.46 -7.20
C ILE A 146 5.62 -19.55 -6.77
N VAL A 147 6.82 -19.76 -7.33
CA VAL A 147 8.03 -18.99 -6.97
C VAL A 147 7.90 -17.54 -7.40
N LEU A 148 7.47 -17.31 -8.64
CA LEU A 148 7.27 -15.96 -9.17
C LEU A 148 6.18 -15.21 -8.39
N ALA A 149 5.07 -15.89 -8.06
CA ALA A 149 4.01 -15.30 -7.25
C ALA A 149 4.49 -14.87 -5.86
N ALA A 150 5.34 -15.66 -5.21
CA ALA A 150 5.93 -15.33 -3.92
C ALA A 150 6.88 -14.11 -4.00
N ALA A 151 7.71 -14.04 -5.04
CA ALA A 151 8.56 -12.87 -5.30
C ALA A 151 7.72 -11.60 -5.57
N VAL A 152 6.69 -11.71 -6.42
CA VAL A 152 5.76 -10.61 -6.73
C VAL A 152 4.97 -10.16 -5.49
N TYR A 153 4.59 -11.09 -4.60
CA TYR A 153 3.95 -10.73 -3.34
C TYR A 153 4.91 -10.00 -2.38
N ALA A 154 6.19 -10.39 -2.33
CA ALA A 154 7.20 -9.64 -1.59
C ALA A 154 7.32 -8.20 -2.10
N LEU A 155 7.25 -7.99 -3.42
CA LEU A 155 7.19 -6.64 -4.00
C LEU A 155 5.93 -5.87 -3.55
N ALA A 156 4.78 -6.54 -3.44
CA ALA A 156 3.56 -5.93 -2.90
C ALA A 156 3.73 -5.50 -1.42
N LEU A 157 4.33 -6.35 -0.59
CA LEU A 157 4.65 -6.02 0.81
C LEU A 157 5.61 -4.83 0.92
N LEU A 158 6.50 -4.67 -0.07
CA LEU A 158 7.45 -3.56 -0.19
C LEU A 158 6.93 -2.38 -1.00
N SER A 159 5.68 -2.39 -1.43
CA SER A 159 5.00 -1.23 -2.02
C SER A 159 4.41 -0.33 -0.94
N LYS A 160 3.72 -0.93 0.04
CA LYS A 160 2.98 -0.21 1.09
C LYS A 160 2.62 -1.16 2.24
N GLN A 161 2.73 -0.66 3.47
CA GLN A 161 2.49 -1.39 4.73
C GLN A 161 1.06 -1.93 4.83
N THR A 162 0.11 -1.31 4.13
CA THR A 162 -1.28 -1.81 4.00
C THR A 162 -1.36 -3.27 3.58
N ILE A 163 -0.45 -3.72 2.71
CA ILE A 163 -0.45 -5.10 2.20
C ILE A 163 -0.08 -6.09 3.30
N TRP A 164 0.58 -5.67 4.38
CA TRP A 164 0.94 -6.56 5.49
C TRP A 164 -0.31 -7.15 6.17
N LEU A 165 -1.43 -6.42 6.16
CA LEU A 165 -2.70 -6.90 6.71
C LEU A 165 -3.34 -8.01 5.85
N SER A 166 -2.84 -8.24 4.64
CA SER A 166 -3.25 -9.37 3.80
C SER A 166 -2.53 -10.68 4.17
N LEU A 167 -1.43 -10.62 4.95
CA LEU A 167 -0.59 -11.77 5.31
C LEU A 167 -1.35 -13.00 5.85
N PRO A 168 -2.26 -12.88 6.84
CA PRO A 168 -2.96 -14.06 7.36
C PRO A 168 -3.82 -14.76 6.28
N PHE A 169 -4.44 -14.00 5.39
CA PHE A 169 -5.27 -14.55 4.32
C PHE A 169 -4.43 -15.13 3.19
N VAL A 170 -3.33 -14.47 2.80
CA VAL A 170 -2.38 -14.98 1.82
C VAL A 170 -1.71 -16.25 2.32
N PHE A 171 -1.32 -16.29 3.60
CA PHE A 171 -0.79 -17.49 4.23
C PHE A 171 -1.75 -18.67 4.07
N LEU A 172 -3.02 -18.51 4.46
CA LEU A 172 -4.03 -19.57 4.33
C LEU A 172 -4.30 -19.96 2.87
N TYR A 173 -4.31 -18.99 1.96
CA TYR A 173 -4.52 -19.20 0.52
C TYR A 173 -3.40 -20.05 -0.10
N VAL A 174 -2.15 -19.67 0.16
CA VAL A 174 -0.97 -20.40 -0.31
C VAL A 174 -0.83 -21.74 0.43
N TRP A 175 -1.21 -21.80 1.71
CA TRP A 175 -1.11 -23.01 2.51
C TRP A 175 -1.94 -24.15 1.93
N LYS A 176 -3.22 -23.88 1.62
CA LYS A 176 -4.15 -24.86 1.05
C LYS A 176 -3.64 -25.44 -0.27
N ASP A 177 -3.20 -24.56 -1.18
CA ASP A 177 -2.97 -24.91 -2.58
C ASP A 177 -1.53 -25.32 -2.90
N VAL A 178 -0.57 -24.92 -2.07
CA VAL A 178 0.86 -25.02 -2.38
C VAL A 178 1.62 -25.72 -1.26
N MET A 179 1.57 -25.20 -0.04
CA MET A 179 2.47 -25.64 1.04
C MET A 179 2.10 -27.00 1.61
N ARG A 180 0.80 -27.31 1.74
CA ARG A 180 0.34 -28.59 2.30
C ARG A 180 0.77 -29.81 1.45
N GLN A 181 1.16 -29.60 0.20
CA GLN A 181 1.42 -30.69 -0.75
C GLN A 181 2.88 -31.18 -0.76
N SER A 182 3.85 -30.33 -0.38
CA SER A 182 5.28 -30.69 -0.48
C SER A 182 6.17 -29.70 0.29
N VAL A 183 7.07 -30.22 1.13
CA VAL A 183 8.08 -29.42 1.85
C VAL A 183 8.97 -28.62 0.88
N THR A 184 9.35 -29.18 -0.26
CA THR A 184 10.14 -28.48 -1.29
C THR A 184 9.43 -27.22 -1.78
N ARG A 185 8.11 -27.27 -1.97
CA ARG A 185 7.33 -26.08 -2.37
C ARG A 185 7.29 -25.03 -1.26
N ILE A 186 7.23 -25.45 0.00
CA ILE A 186 7.32 -24.53 1.16
C ILE A 186 8.65 -23.78 1.11
N VAL A 187 9.76 -24.52 1.01
CA VAL A 187 11.10 -23.94 0.95
C VAL A 187 11.22 -22.98 -0.23
N LEU A 188 10.76 -23.37 -1.43
CA LEU A 188 10.79 -22.51 -2.60
C LEU A 188 9.99 -21.20 -2.43
N VAL A 189 8.78 -21.26 -1.86
CA VAL A 189 7.97 -20.06 -1.60
C VAL A 189 8.66 -19.15 -0.59
N ILE A 190 9.13 -19.70 0.53
CA ILE A 190 9.77 -18.93 1.59
C ILE A 190 11.06 -18.32 1.08
N SER A 191 11.91 -19.09 0.39
CA SER A 191 13.17 -18.59 -0.17
C SER A 191 12.95 -17.51 -1.22
N ALA A 192 11.93 -17.64 -2.07
CA ALA A 192 11.61 -16.59 -3.05
C ALA A 192 11.13 -15.31 -2.38
N LEU A 193 10.22 -15.43 -1.40
CA LEU A 193 9.70 -14.30 -0.64
C LEU A 193 10.81 -13.59 0.15
N LEU A 194 11.57 -14.33 0.96
CA LEU A 194 12.67 -13.78 1.76
C LEU A 194 13.81 -13.28 0.89
N GLY A 195 14.13 -13.96 -0.21
CA GLY A 195 15.15 -13.55 -1.16
C GLY A 195 14.81 -12.21 -1.83
N THR A 196 13.56 -12.02 -2.27
CA THR A 196 13.11 -10.74 -2.81
C THR A 196 13.08 -9.65 -1.75
N LEU A 197 12.61 -9.95 -0.52
CA LEU A 197 12.68 -8.99 0.59
C LEU A 197 14.12 -8.57 0.87
N ALA A 198 15.05 -9.52 1.01
CA ALA A 198 16.45 -9.24 1.26
C ALA A 198 17.10 -8.44 0.14
N LEU A 199 16.79 -8.75 -1.12
CA LEU A 199 17.35 -8.05 -2.27
C LEU A 199 16.90 -6.58 -2.36
N VAL A 200 15.62 -6.32 -2.12
CA VAL A 200 15.01 -4.99 -2.33
C VAL A 200 15.11 -4.11 -1.08
N LEU A 201 14.85 -4.69 0.10
CA LEU A 201 14.85 -3.97 1.38
C LEU A 201 16.22 -4.01 2.06
N GLY A 202 16.97 -5.10 1.92
CA GLY A 202 18.27 -5.30 2.59
C GLY A 202 19.25 -4.14 2.42
N PRO A 203 19.47 -3.59 1.21
CA PRO A 203 20.38 -2.45 1.03
C PRO A 203 20.03 -1.24 1.90
N PHE A 204 18.74 -0.95 2.09
CA PHE A 204 18.29 0.18 2.92
C PHE A 204 18.42 -0.10 4.42
N LEU A 205 18.21 -1.34 4.84
CA LEU A 205 18.43 -1.75 6.23
C LEU A 205 19.91 -1.71 6.60
N VAL A 206 20.80 -2.14 5.69
CA VAL A 206 22.25 -2.04 5.87
C VAL A 206 22.70 -0.58 5.91
N TRP A 207 22.10 0.27 5.08
CA TRP A 207 22.44 1.70 5.03
C TRP A 207 22.05 2.42 6.33
N ASP A 208 20.80 2.27 6.78
CA ASP A 208 20.32 2.76 8.08
C ASP A 208 18.94 2.17 8.43
N ALA A 209 18.92 1.01 9.10
CA ALA A 209 17.70 0.34 9.52
C ALA A 209 16.83 1.19 10.47
N ARG A 210 17.47 2.03 11.31
CA ARG A 210 16.76 2.87 12.28
C ARG A 210 15.97 3.95 11.55
N SER A 211 16.64 4.70 10.68
CA SER A 211 15.99 5.75 9.89
C SER A 211 14.88 5.18 8.99
N TYR A 212 15.09 3.99 8.40
CA TYR A 212 14.05 3.28 7.66
C TYR A 212 12.80 2.99 8.51
N TRP A 213 13.00 2.38 9.69
CA TRP A 213 11.90 2.01 10.58
C TRP A 213 11.18 3.24 11.15
N GLU A 214 11.94 4.26 11.55
CA GLU A 214 11.40 5.51 12.05
C GLU A 214 10.51 6.19 11.00
N SER A 215 10.99 6.31 9.76
CA SER A 215 10.26 6.98 8.68
C SER A 215 9.06 6.20 8.13
N THR A 216 9.12 4.86 8.10
CA THR A 216 8.06 4.05 7.48
C THR A 216 7.03 3.50 8.46
N VAL A 217 7.34 3.44 9.76
CA VAL A 217 6.43 2.84 10.76
C VAL A 217 6.20 3.75 11.95
N VAL A 218 7.27 4.18 12.63
CA VAL A 218 7.16 4.93 13.90
C VAL A 218 6.50 6.30 13.69
N PHE A 219 6.86 7.01 12.61
CA PHE A 219 6.28 8.29 12.21
C PHE A 219 4.74 8.23 12.07
N LEU A 220 4.23 7.14 11.50
CA LEU A 220 2.79 6.93 11.29
C LEU A 220 2.08 6.46 12.57
N GLN A 221 2.80 5.87 13.52
CA GLN A 221 2.25 5.44 14.82
C GLN A 221 2.05 6.59 15.80
N GLY A 222 2.71 7.74 15.60
CA GLY A 222 2.56 8.89 16.49
C GLY A 222 3.59 8.96 17.63
N THR A 223 4.74 8.28 17.49
CA THR A 223 5.75 8.15 18.55
C THR A 223 7.08 8.84 18.24
N THR A 224 7.20 9.55 17.12
CA THR A 224 8.34 10.43 16.82
C THR A 224 8.07 11.87 17.30
N PRO A 225 9.12 12.69 17.52
CA PRO A 225 8.96 14.10 17.91
C PRO A 225 8.10 14.90 16.92
N VAL A 226 8.22 14.61 15.61
CA VAL A 226 7.34 15.12 14.56
C VAL A 226 6.68 13.92 13.91
N SER A 227 5.45 13.63 14.33
CA SER A 227 4.65 12.51 13.83
C SER A 227 3.55 13.01 12.89
N TYR A 228 3.03 12.10 12.06
CA TYR A 228 1.80 12.37 11.33
C TYR A 228 0.66 12.70 12.32
N PRO A 229 -0.18 13.72 12.09
CA PRO A 229 -1.25 14.06 13.02
C PRO A 229 -2.37 13.02 13.04
N VAL A 230 -3.20 13.05 14.09
CA VAL A 230 -4.52 12.43 14.06
C VAL A 230 -5.38 13.15 13.01
N ALA A 231 -5.87 12.44 12.00
CA ALA A 231 -6.49 13.09 10.85
C ALA A 231 -7.52 12.22 10.09
N GLY A 232 -8.33 12.87 9.26
CA GLY A 232 -9.29 12.22 8.37
C GLY A 232 -10.66 11.95 9.02
N TYR A 233 -11.24 10.80 8.72
CA TYR A 233 -12.63 10.45 9.02
C TYR A 233 -12.77 9.24 9.96
N GLY A 234 -11.67 8.83 10.59
CA GLY A 234 -11.61 7.65 11.44
C GLY A 234 -11.98 7.92 12.89
N TRP A 235 -11.94 6.86 13.70
CA TRP A 235 -12.19 6.88 15.14
C TRP A 235 -11.31 7.88 15.88
N GLY A 236 -10.06 8.10 15.43
CA GLY A 236 -9.18 9.11 16.03
C GLY A 236 -9.74 10.52 16.02
N MET A 237 -10.39 10.94 14.94
CA MET A 237 -11.02 12.26 14.88
C MET A 237 -12.33 12.33 15.68
N VAL A 238 -13.04 11.21 15.82
CA VAL A 238 -14.19 11.11 16.73
C VAL A 238 -13.73 11.31 18.18
N LEU A 239 -12.66 10.64 18.61
CA LEU A 239 -12.09 10.80 19.94
C LEU A 239 -11.58 12.22 20.20
N TYR A 240 -11.00 12.86 19.19
CA TYR A 240 -10.61 14.28 19.26
C TYR A 240 -11.83 15.19 19.45
N GLN A 241 -12.89 15.01 18.66
CA GLN A 241 -14.12 15.80 18.78
C GLN A 241 -14.84 15.62 20.12
N LEU A 242 -14.76 14.42 20.72
CA LEU A 242 -15.28 14.14 22.05
C LEU A 242 -14.39 14.68 23.18
N GLY A 243 -13.22 15.26 22.87
CA GLY A 243 -12.29 15.80 23.85
C GLY A 243 -11.43 14.76 24.57
N VAL A 244 -11.44 13.49 24.12
CA VAL A 244 -10.57 12.42 24.65
C VAL A 244 -9.13 12.66 24.19
N ILE A 245 -8.93 12.98 22.91
CA ILE A 245 -7.66 13.46 22.38
C ILE A 245 -7.73 14.98 22.37
N LYS A 246 -6.82 15.65 23.10
CA LYS A 246 -6.83 17.12 23.23
C LYS A 246 -6.03 17.83 22.14
N ASP A 247 -5.06 17.15 21.56
CA ASP A 247 -4.15 17.66 20.55
C ASP A 247 -3.94 16.56 19.50
N ILE A 248 -4.11 16.88 18.22
CA ILE A 248 -3.93 15.95 17.09
C ILE A 248 -2.48 15.48 16.94
N HIS A 249 -1.51 16.19 17.50
CA HIS A 249 -0.11 15.77 17.49
C HIS A 249 0.23 14.88 18.68
N ALA A 250 -0.58 14.88 19.75
CA ALA A 250 -0.30 14.08 20.93
C ALA A 250 -0.30 12.58 20.63
N TYR A 251 0.51 11.85 21.39
CA TYR A 251 0.48 10.39 21.38
C TYR A 251 -0.87 9.90 21.93
N TYR A 252 -1.46 8.91 21.25
CA TYR A 252 -2.63 8.20 21.71
C TYR A 252 -2.49 6.72 21.34
N PRO A 253 -2.77 5.77 22.27
CA PRO A 253 -2.50 4.35 22.05
C PRO A 253 -3.61 3.67 21.24
N PHE A 254 -3.68 3.96 19.93
CA PHE A 254 -4.64 3.38 19.00
C PHE A 254 -4.63 1.84 18.94
N VAL A 255 -3.50 1.24 19.31
CA VAL A 255 -3.33 -0.23 19.39
C VAL A 255 -4.40 -0.91 20.24
N TYR A 256 -4.93 -0.25 21.28
CA TYR A 256 -5.98 -0.86 22.11
C TYR A 256 -7.30 -1.00 21.34
N TRP A 257 -7.68 -0.01 20.54
CA TRP A 257 -8.87 -0.09 19.68
C TRP A 257 -8.68 -1.11 18.55
N GLN A 258 -7.52 -1.08 17.91
CA GLN A 258 -7.15 -2.04 16.87
C GLN A 258 -7.13 -3.47 17.41
N ALA A 259 -6.66 -3.71 18.63
CA ALA A 259 -6.69 -5.03 19.25
C ALA A 259 -8.12 -5.44 19.62
N ALA A 260 -8.85 -4.57 20.34
CA ALA A 260 -10.19 -4.88 20.85
C ALA A 260 -11.19 -5.22 19.74
N ILE A 261 -11.10 -4.57 18.58
CA ILE A 261 -12.06 -4.74 17.48
C ILE A 261 -11.44 -5.50 16.31
N GLY A 262 -10.16 -5.25 16.02
CA GLY A 262 -9.45 -5.92 14.92
C GLY A 262 -9.19 -7.40 15.18
N ILE A 263 -8.85 -7.83 16.41
CA ILE A 263 -8.61 -9.25 16.70
C ILE A 263 -9.89 -10.09 16.51
N PRO A 264 -11.05 -9.73 17.09
CA PRO A 264 -12.30 -10.44 16.84
C PRO A 264 -12.69 -10.44 15.35
N THR A 265 -12.52 -9.31 14.67
CA THR A 265 -12.79 -9.18 13.23
C THR A 265 -11.91 -10.13 12.42
N LEU A 266 -10.60 -10.13 12.67
CA LEU A 266 -9.66 -11.01 11.99
C LEU A 266 -10.00 -12.47 12.22
N TRP A 267 -10.33 -12.85 13.46
CA TRP A 267 -10.74 -14.22 13.78
C TRP A 267 -11.99 -14.62 12.97
N PHE A 268 -13.03 -13.80 12.98
CA PHE A 268 -14.26 -14.07 12.23
C PHE A 268 -13.99 -14.19 10.73
N LEU A 269 -13.22 -13.26 10.16
CA LEU A 269 -12.87 -13.26 8.74
C LEU A 269 -12.02 -14.46 8.35
N ILE A 270 -11.09 -14.90 9.20
CA ILE A 270 -10.34 -16.14 8.98
C ILE A 270 -11.30 -17.33 8.91
N ARG A 271 -12.26 -17.43 9.83
CA ARG A 271 -13.25 -18.52 9.85
C ARG A 271 -14.15 -18.50 8.62
N TRP A 272 -14.61 -17.32 8.21
CA TRP A 272 -15.40 -17.14 6.99
C TRP A 272 -14.60 -17.46 5.72
N PHE A 273 -13.34 -17.05 5.66
CA PHE A 273 -12.44 -17.30 4.55
C PHE A 273 -12.16 -18.80 4.39
N GLN A 274 -11.92 -19.51 5.50
CA GLN A 274 -11.68 -20.96 5.49
C GLN A 274 -12.83 -21.77 4.91
N ALA A 275 -14.08 -21.28 4.98
CA ALA A 275 -15.24 -21.95 4.39
C ALA A 275 -15.15 -22.08 2.85
N LYS A 276 -14.46 -21.16 2.16
CA LYS A 276 -14.14 -21.26 0.72
C LYS A 276 -12.89 -20.41 0.44
N ILE A 277 -11.74 -21.06 0.40
CA ILE A 277 -10.49 -20.36 0.08
C ILE A 277 -10.45 -20.09 -1.43
N SER A 278 -10.54 -18.81 -1.79
CA SER A 278 -10.49 -18.25 -3.15
C SER A 278 -9.81 -16.87 -3.15
N ALA A 279 -9.37 -16.38 -4.31
CA ALA A 279 -8.78 -15.03 -4.39
C ALA A 279 -9.80 -13.92 -4.09
N GLY A 280 -11.06 -14.10 -4.52
CA GLY A 280 -12.12 -13.14 -4.25
C GLY A 280 -12.40 -12.99 -2.76
N ARG A 281 -12.61 -14.10 -2.03
CA ARG A 281 -12.78 -14.06 -0.57
C ARG A 281 -11.54 -13.59 0.18
N LEU A 282 -10.33 -13.81 -0.35
CA LEU A 282 -9.11 -13.23 0.22
C LEU A 282 -9.16 -11.70 0.14
N LEU A 283 -9.47 -11.15 -1.03
CA LEU A 283 -9.57 -9.70 -1.22
C LEU A 283 -10.68 -9.10 -0.37
N ILE A 284 -11.84 -9.77 -0.27
CA ILE A 284 -12.94 -9.32 0.59
C ILE A 284 -12.51 -9.32 2.06
N SER A 285 -11.95 -10.43 2.55
CA SER A 285 -11.51 -10.54 3.95
C SER A 285 -10.42 -9.51 4.28
N TYR A 286 -9.44 -9.36 3.37
CA TYR A 286 -8.42 -8.33 3.47
C TYR A 286 -9.04 -6.92 3.50
N GLY A 287 -9.94 -6.59 2.58
CA GLY A 287 -10.57 -5.27 2.49
C GLY A 287 -11.40 -4.91 3.71
N VAL A 288 -12.18 -5.87 4.25
CA VAL A 288 -12.97 -5.66 5.48
C VAL A 288 -12.04 -5.49 6.68
N PHE A 289 -11.02 -6.34 6.82
CA PHE A 289 -10.06 -6.21 7.92
C PHE A 289 -9.28 -4.89 7.85
N LEU A 290 -8.89 -4.48 6.64
CA LEU A 290 -8.20 -3.22 6.39
C LEU A 290 -9.06 -2.02 6.76
N PHE A 291 -10.35 -2.04 6.41
CA PHE A 291 -11.30 -1.00 6.83
C PHE A 291 -11.35 -0.87 8.35
N VAL A 292 -11.54 -1.98 9.07
CA VAL A 292 -11.59 -1.97 10.53
C VAL A 292 -10.27 -1.46 11.10
N PHE A 293 -9.14 -1.98 10.63
CA PHE A 293 -7.83 -1.57 11.12
C PHE A 293 -7.58 -0.08 10.92
N TRP A 294 -7.81 0.45 9.72
CA TRP A 294 -7.60 1.86 9.41
C TRP A 294 -8.60 2.79 10.07
N TYR A 295 -9.86 2.39 10.22
CA TYR A 295 -10.85 3.19 10.94
C TYR A 295 -10.42 3.44 12.39
N PHE A 296 -9.79 2.45 13.04
CA PHE A 296 -9.23 2.56 14.39
C PHE A 296 -7.75 2.98 14.43
N SER A 297 -7.16 3.37 13.30
CA SER A 297 -5.80 3.92 13.25
C SER A 297 -5.77 5.41 13.56
N ARG A 298 -4.55 5.92 13.72
CA ARG A 298 -4.26 7.35 13.92
C ARG A 298 -4.86 8.25 12.85
N TYR A 299 -4.91 7.79 11.59
CA TYR A 299 -5.50 8.55 10.49
C TYR A 299 -6.29 7.64 9.53
N PHE A 300 -7.33 8.20 8.92
CA PHE A 300 -8.16 7.51 7.93
C PHE A 300 -8.68 8.50 6.87
N HIS A 301 -7.95 8.63 5.77
CA HIS A 301 -8.27 9.56 4.67
C HIS A 301 -9.18 8.97 3.59
N ASN A 302 -9.68 9.84 2.74
CA ASN A 302 -10.47 9.52 1.55
C ASN A 302 -9.80 8.51 0.59
N SER A 303 -8.47 8.53 0.43
CA SER A 303 -7.72 7.52 -0.33
C SER A 303 -7.84 6.11 0.22
N HIS A 304 -7.95 5.98 1.54
CA HIS A 304 -8.13 4.69 2.20
C HIS A 304 -9.50 4.09 1.84
N LEU A 305 -10.56 4.92 1.89
CA LEU A 305 -11.91 4.49 1.46
C LEU A 305 -11.91 4.08 -0.02
N GLY A 306 -11.29 4.88 -0.89
CA GLY A 306 -11.16 4.54 -2.31
C GLY A 306 -10.43 3.22 -2.55
N TYR A 307 -9.33 2.99 -1.82
CA TYR A 307 -8.58 1.74 -1.92
C TYR A 307 -9.38 0.54 -1.41
N ILE A 308 -10.08 0.68 -0.27
CA ILE A 308 -10.93 -0.37 0.28
C ILE A 308 -12.06 -0.72 -0.70
N SER A 309 -12.76 0.27 -1.26
CA SER A 309 -13.84 0.01 -2.22
C SER A 309 -13.32 -0.67 -3.48
N LEU A 310 -12.14 -0.28 -3.97
CA LEU A 310 -11.46 -0.93 -5.10
C LEU A 310 -11.15 -2.40 -4.79
N VAL A 311 -10.59 -2.69 -3.61
CA VAL A 311 -10.26 -4.05 -3.16
C VAL A 311 -11.52 -4.91 -3.02
N LEU A 312 -12.56 -4.40 -2.36
CA LEU A 312 -13.81 -5.13 -2.14
C LEU A 312 -14.55 -5.38 -3.47
N GLY A 313 -14.67 -4.35 -4.32
CA GLY A 313 -15.30 -4.45 -5.63
C GLY A 313 -14.57 -5.46 -6.53
N THR A 314 -13.25 -5.44 -6.54
CA THR A 314 -12.46 -6.42 -7.29
C THR A 314 -12.59 -7.82 -6.70
N GLY A 315 -12.60 -7.95 -5.37
CA GLY A 315 -12.78 -9.22 -4.68
C GLY A 315 -14.10 -9.90 -5.04
N TYR A 316 -15.19 -9.14 -5.13
CA TYR A 316 -16.49 -9.64 -5.58
C TYR A 316 -16.46 -10.18 -7.02
N LEU A 317 -15.79 -9.46 -7.92
CA LEU A 317 -15.79 -9.79 -9.36
C LEU A 317 -14.86 -10.96 -9.71
N VAL A 318 -13.83 -11.20 -8.90
CA VAL A 318 -12.88 -12.30 -9.07
C VAL A 318 -13.40 -13.61 -8.46
N ASP A 319 -14.43 -13.60 -7.61
CA ASP A 319 -14.84 -14.77 -6.78
C ASP A 319 -15.55 -15.92 -7.51
N ASP A 320 -15.68 -15.85 -8.84
CA ASP A 320 -16.46 -16.80 -9.66
C ASP A 320 -15.71 -17.38 -10.86
N ALA A 321 -14.37 -17.37 -10.84
CA ALA A 321 -13.55 -17.73 -12.01
C ALA A 321 -13.05 -19.20 -12.08
N THR A 322 -13.58 -20.11 -11.25
CA THR A 322 -13.27 -21.55 -11.34
C THR A 322 -14.50 -22.37 -11.67
#